data_AF-A0A2N6AST4-F1
#
_entry.id   AF-A0A2N6AST4-F1
#
_cell.length_a   1.000
_cell.length_b   1.000
_cell.length_c   1.000
_cell.angle_alpha   90.00
_cell.angle_beta   90.00
_cell.angle_gamma   90.00
#
_symmetry.space_group_name_H-M   'P 1'
#
loop_
_entity.id
_entity.type
_entity.pdbx_description
1 polymer ?
#
loop_
_entity_poly.entity_id
_entity_poly.type
_entity_poly.pdbx_seq_one_letter_code
_entity_poly.pdbx_strand_id
1 'polypeptide(L)'
;MLSLCEKWEIEDSKDKISFAMMAGILSGITRGEKFKQSVNWAMGQFFETEGNEELTEVMKLVVALYESRKNLDKTVNFISDDTRFYKAFGASILVVLRKNEDLQAAVDCSYSNSAAGKLASVPTGAMIGALVGFDGIKSIFDQNKLRLGSQMDMANDLYNIIYNDAILPFDKYAPL
;
A
#
# COMPACT_ATOMS: atom_id res chain seq x y z
N MET A 1 -6.91 -7.07 15.06
CA MET A 1 -6.77 -6.34 13.77
C MET A 1 -8.11 -5.75 13.33
N LEU A 2 -9.22 -6.51 13.37
CA LEU A 2 -10.57 -6.01 13.08
C LEU A 2 -11.06 -4.86 14.01
N SER A 3 -10.64 -4.83 15.28
CA SER A 3 -11.03 -3.79 16.24
C SER A 3 -10.46 -2.39 15.96
N LEU A 4 -9.46 -2.27 15.08
CA LEU A 4 -8.90 -0.98 14.67
C LEU A 4 -9.73 -0.34 13.55
N CYS A 5 -10.39 -1.14 12.71
CA CYS A 5 -11.23 -0.66 11.61
C CYS A 5 -12.59 -0.12 12.10
N GLU A 6 -13.11 -0.62 13.23
CA GLU A 6 -14.36 -0.12 13.84
C GLU A 6 -14.26 1.32 14.34
N LYS A 7 -13.05 1.78 14.67
CA LYS A 7 -12.80 3.15 15.17
C LYS A 7 -12.74 4.22 14.06
N TRP A 8 -12.62 3.81 12.79
CA TRP A 8 -12.31 4.71 11.67
C TRP A 8 -13.48 4.98 10.72
N GLU A 9 -14.71 4.59 11.07
CA GLU A 9 -15.93 4.80 10.24
C GLU A 9 -15.75 4.45 8.75
N ILE A 10 -14.90 3.46 8.43
CA ILE A 10 -14.82 2.95 7.07
C ILE A 10 -16.14 2.21 6.85
N GLU A 11 -17.06 2.75 6.06
CA GLU A 11 -18.37 2.13 5.86
C GLU A 11 -18.29 0.97 4.84
N ASP A 12 -17.41 1.08 3.84
CA ASP A 12 -17.29 0.07 2.79
C ASP A 12 -16.40 -1.11 3.22
N SER A 13 -17.03 -2.29 3.26
CA SER A 13 -16.36 -3.58 3.46
C SER A 13 -15.14 -3.78 2.54
N LYS A 14 -15.16 -3.28 1.30
CA LYS A 14 -14.07 -3.43 0.31
C LYS A 14 -12.81 -2.70 0.75
N ASP A 15 -12.98 -1.51 1.30
CA ASP A 15 -11.87 -0.69 1.74
C ASP A 15 -11.28 -1.25 3.04
N LYS A 16 -12.11 -1.76 3.97
CA LYS A 16 -11.63 -2.50 5.15
C LYS A 16 -10.76 -3.70 4.75
N ILE A 17 -11.26 -4.53 3.83
CA ILE A 17 -10.51 -5.69 3.36
C ILE A 17 -9.23 -5.25 2.65
N SER A 18 -9.28 -4.16 1.87
CA SER A 18 -8.09 -3.61 1.21
C SER A 18 -7.04 -3.13 2.21
N PHE A 19 -7.43 -2.45 3.29
CA PHE A 19 -6.52 -2.05 4.36
C PHE A 19 -5.95 -3.26 5.11
N ALA A 20 -6.78 -4.26 5.42
CA ALA A 20 -6.32 -5.49 6.05
C ALA A 20 -5.33 -6.25 5.15
N MET A 21 -5.58 -6.28 3.84
CA MET A 21 -4.70 -6.87 2.84
C MET A 21 -3.38 -6.11 2.72
N MET A 22 -3.44 -4.78 2.72
CA MET A 22 -2.25 -3.93 2.77
C MET A 22 -1.41 -4.20 4.02
N ALA A 23 -2.04 -4.30 5.20
CA ALA A 23 -1.35 -4.64 6.44
C ALA A 23 -0.69 -6.03 6.38
N GLY A 24 -1.38 -7.02 5.80
CA GLY A 24 -0.82 -8.35 5.57
C GLY A 24 0.39 -8.33 4.64
N ILE A 25 0.31 -7.59 3.53
CA ILE A 25 1.43 -7.41 2.59
C ILE A 25 2.64 -6.77 3.29
N LEU A 26 2.43 -5.65 3.99
CA LEU A 26 3.49 -4.95 4.70
C LEU A 26 4.13 -5.82 5.78
N SER A 27 3.33 -6.60 6.52
CA SER A 27 3.86 -7.56 7.50
C SER A 27 4.70 -8.66 6.87
N GLY A 28 4.37 -9.13 5.67
CA GLY A 28 5.21 -10.08 4.96
C GLY A 28 6.55 -9.46 4.57
N ILE A 29 6.52 -8.26 3.99
CA ILE A 29 7.71 -7.53 3.57
C ILE A 29 8.65 -7.27 4.76
N THR A 30 8.13 -6.80 5.89
CA THR A 30 8.94 -6.49 7.08
C THR A 30 9.56 -7.73 7.72
N ARG A 31 9.02 -8.93 7.43
CA ARG A 31 9.61 -10.23 7.82
C ARG A 31 10.64 -10.75 6.82
N GLY A 32 10.91 -10.01 5.74
CA GLY A 32 11.88 -10.37 4.70
C GLY A 32 11.30 -11.19 3.55
N GLU A 33 9.98 -11.35 3.46
CA GLU A 33 9.35 -12.06 2.34
C GLU A 33 9.41 -11.22 1.05
N LYS A 34 9.49 -11.89 -0.11
CA LYS A 34 9.44 -11.18 -1.39
C LYS A 34 8.05 -10.57 -1.59
N PHE A 35 8.01 -9.37 -2.19
CA PHE A 35 6.74 -8.64 -2.43
C PHE A 35 5.61 -9.52 -3.00
N LYS A 36 5.91 -10.28 -4.06
CA LYS A 36 4.93 -11.17 -4.71
C LYS A 36 4.42 -12.28 -3.77
N GLN A 37 5.26 -12.81 -2.89
CA GLN A 37 4.85 -13.81 -1.90
C GLN A 37 3.92 -13.18 -0.85
N SER A 38 4.25 -11.98 -0.37
CA SER A 38 3.40 -11.22 0.56
C SER A 38 2.03 -10.90 -0.03
N VAL A 39 1.97 -10.51 -1.32
CA VAL A 39 0.71 -10.29 -2.05
C VAL A 39 -0.11 -11.57 -2.16
N ASN A 40 0.50 -12.68 -2.61
CA ASN A 40 -0.19 -13.95 -2.76
C ASN A 40 -0.73 -14.48 -1.42
N TRP A 41 0.07 -14.37 -0.36
CA TRP A 41 -0.35 -14.78 0.97
C TRP A 41 -1.54 -13.96 1.47
N ALA A 42 -1.46 -12.63 1.35
CA ALA A 42 -2.56 -11.76 1.75
C ALA A 42 -3.82 -12.08 0.94
N MET A 43 -3.74 -12.17 -0.39
CA MET A 43 -4.88 -12.55 -1.24
C MET A 43 -5.50 -13.89 -0.83
N GLY A 44 -4.68 -14.90 -0.53
CA GLY A 44 -5.15 -16.21 -0.06
C GLY A 44 -5.96 -16.12 1.23
N GLN A 45 -5.44 -15.40 2.24
CA GLN A 45 -6.14 -15.21 3.51
C GLN A 45 -7.50 -14.52 3.34
N PHE A 46 -7.60 -13.51 2.47
CA PHE A 46 -8.84 -12.74 2.33
C PHE A 46 -9.90 -13.40 1.45
N PHE A 47 -9.50 -14.11 0.39
CA PHE A 47 -10.46 -14.87 -0.42
C PHE A 47 -11.08 -16.04 0.33
N GLU A 48 -10.38 -16.60 1.32
CA GLU A 48 -10.91 -17.67 2.15
C GLU A 48 -11.87 -17.18 3.25
N THR A 49 -11.80 -15.92 3.66
CA THR A 49 -12.46 -15.43 4.90
C THR A 49 -13.60 -14.44 4.69
N GLU A 50 -13.50 -13.48 3.77
CA GLU A 50 -14.47 -12.36 3.67
C GLU A 50 -15.02 -12.08 2.26
N GLY A 51 -14.45 -12.71 1.23
CA GLY A 51 -14.99 -12.82 -0.14
C GLY A 51 -15.81 -11.62 -0.66
N ASN A 52 -15.15 -10.55 -1.12
CA ASN A 52 -15.83 -9.46 -1.84
C ASN A 52 -15.61 -9.58 -3.36
N GLU A 53 -16.70 -9.68 -4.12
CA GLU A 53 -16.65 -9.98 -5.56
C GLU A 53 -15.87 -8.91 -6.36
N GLU A 54 -16.17 -7.63 -6.18
CA GLU A 54 -15.47 -6.54 -6.90
C GLU A 54 -13.98 -6.47 -6.57
N LEU A 55 -13.60 -6.57 -5.28
CA LEU A 55 -12.19 -6.61 -4.89
C LEU A 55 -11.50 -7.84 -5.48
N THR A 56 -12.19 -8.98 -5.49
CA THR A 56 -11.69 -10.21 -6.11
C THR A 56 -11.45 -10.03 -7.61
N GLU A 57 -12.37 -9.38 -8.31
CA GLU A 57 -12.21 -9.04 -9.73
C GLU A 57 -11.02 -8.11 -9.96
N VAL A 58 -10.86 -7.06 -9.15
CA VAL A 58 -9.69 -6.16 -9.24
C VAL A 58 -8.40 -6.94 -9.03
N MET A 59 -8.33 -7.83 -8.05
CA MET A 59 -7.12 -8.61 -7.79
C MET A 59 -6.83 -9.65 -8.87
N LYS A 60 -7.85 -10.33 -9.41
CA LYS A 60 -7.69 -11.21 -10.59
C LYS A 60 -7.18 -10.42 -11.79
N LEU A 61 -7.70 -9.21 -11.99
CA LEU A 61 -7.29 -8.30 -13.05
C LEU A 61 -5.82 -7.89 -12.87
N VAL A 62 -5.38 -7.55 -11.65
CA VAL A 62 -3.97 -7.25 -11.33
C VAL A 62 -3.05 -8.41 -11.71
N VAL A 63 -3.41 -9.65 -11.35
CA VAL A 63 -2.63 -10.86 -11.69
C VAL A 63 -2.52 -11.03 -13.21
N ALA A 64 -3.65 -10.98 -13.92
CA ALA A 64 -3.67 -11.12 -15.38
C ALA A 64 -2.84 -10.02 -16.09
N LEU A 65 -2.91 -8.79 -15.57
CA LEU A 65 -2.23 -7.65 -16.15
C LEU A 65 -0.72 -7.64 -15.89
N TYR A 66 -0.30 -8.09 -14.72
CA TYR A 66 1.11 -8.32 -14.40
C TYR A 66 1.77 -9.25 -15.42
N GLU A 67 1.06 -10.31 -15.83
CA GLU A 67 1.53 -11.28 -16.82
C GLU A 67 1.49 -10.74 -18.27
N SER A 68 0.54 -9.85 -18.57
CA SER A 68 0.24 -9.41 -19.93
C SER A 68 1.30 -8.55 -20.63
N ARG A 69 2.37 -8.11 -19.93
CA ARG A 69 3.40 -7.15 -20.40
C ARG A 69 2.86 -5.86 -21.06
N LYS A 70 1.56 -5.56 -20.93
CA LYS A 70 0.93 -4.35 -21.47
C LYS A 70 1.56 -3.08 -20.89
N ASN A 71 1.39 -1.94 -21.56
CA ASN A 71 1.86 -0.66 -21.05
C ASN A 71 1.26 -0.40 -19.64
N LEU A 72 2.15 -0.13 -18.68
CA LEU A 72 1.79 -0.01 -17.26
C LEU A 72 0.81 1.14 -17.03
N ASP A 73 1.10 2.33 -17.57
CA ASP A 73 0.27 3.52 -17.35
C ASP A 73 -1.17 3.33 -17.84
N LYS A 74 -1.35 2.74 -19.03
CA LYS A 74 -2.69 2.41 -19.55
C LYS A 74 -3.43 1.42 -18.65
N THR A 75 -2.67 0.49 -18.09
CA THR A 75 -3.19 -0.60 -17.29
C THR A 75 -3.58 -0.13 -15.89
N VAL A 76 -2.79 0.76 -15.30
CA VAL A 76 -3.10 1.37 -14.02
C VAL A 76 -4.32 2.27 -14.15
N ASN A 77 -4.38 3.13 -15.18
CA ASN A 77 -5.57 3.96 -15.46
C ASN A 77 -6.84 3.12 -15.69
N PHE A 78 -6.71 1.91 -16.24
CA PHE A 78 -7.84 0.99 -16.41
C PHE A 78 -8.33 0.40 -15.08
N ILE A 79 -7.42 0.11 -14.14
CA ILE A 79 -7.80 -0.40 -12.81
C ILE A 79 -8.36 0.72 -11.94
N SER A 80 -7.73 1.90 -11.95
CA SER A 80 -8.04 3.05 -11.09
C SER A 80 -8.80 4.14 -11.84
N ASP A 81 -9.83 3.75 -12.60
CA ASP A 81 -10.65 4.63 -13.42
C ASP A 81 -11.59 5.55 -12.61
N ASP A 82 -11.66 5.36 -11.29
CA ASP A 82 -12.41 6.19 -10.35
C ASP A 82 -11.68 6.33 -9.00
N THR A 83 -12.27 7.08 -8.06
CA THR A 83 -11.66 7.42 -6.76
C THR A 83 -11.86 6.38 -5.65
N ARG A 84 -12.23 5.13 -5.98
CA ARG A 84 -12.42 4.08 -4.96
C ARG A 84 -11.08 3.51 -4.50
N PHE A 85 -10.91 3.36 -3.19
CA PHE A 85 -9.62 2.97 -2.62
C PHE A 85 -9.21 1.55 -3.01
N TYR A 86 -10.10 0.57 -2.97
CA TYR A 86 -9.77 -0.81 -3.36
C TYR A 86 -9.22 -0.94 -4.81
N LYS A 87 -9.70 -0.10 -5.73
CA LYS A 87 -9.18 0.00 -7.10
C LYS A 87 -7.79 0.65 -7.14
N ALA A 88 -7.62 1.79 -6.47
CA ALA A 88 -6.33 2.45 -6.31
C ALA A 88 -5.28 1.53 -5.66
N PHE A 89 -5.70 0.70 -4.71
CA PHE A 89 -4.88 -0.30 -4.06
C PHE A 89 -4.45 -1.42 -5.02
N GLY A 90 -5.37 -1.98 -5.82
CA GLY A 90 -5.02 -2.95 -6.87
C GLY A 90 -4.03 -2.39 -7.89
N ALA A 91 -4.26 -1.15 -8.34
CA ALA A 91 -3.33 -0.39 -9.17
C ALA A 91 -1.94 -0.30 -8.55
N SER A 92 -1.87 0.00 -7.26
CA SER A 92 -0.61 0.13 -6.50
C SER A 92 0.16 -1.18 -6.42
N ILE A 93 -0.53 -2.30 -6.18
CA ILE A 93 0.09 -3.63 -6.20
C ILE A 93 0.73 -3.90 -7.56
N LEU A 94 0.02 -3.60 -8.66
CA LEU A 94 0.56 -3.80 -10.01
C LEU A 94 1.79 -2.94 -10.27
N VAL A 95 1.77 -1.68 -9.86
CA VAL A 95 2.92 -0.76 -9.99
C VAL A 95 4.13 -1.33 -9.28
N VAL A 96 3.99 -1.69 -7.99
CA VAL A 96 5.11 -2.24 -7.21
C VAL A 96 5.59 -3.57 -7.76
N LEU A 97 4.69 -4.47 -8.21
CA LEU A 97 5.08 -5.73 -8.86
C LEU A 97 5.95 -5.53 -10.10
N ARG A 98 5.76 -4.43 -10.85
CA ARG A 98 6.47 -4.17 -12.12
C ARG A 98 7.62 -3.20 -12.01
N LYS A 99 7.73 -2.46 -10.91
CA LYS A 99 8.65 -1.35 -10.72
C LYS A 99 9.38 -1.36 -9.37
N ASN A 100 9.33 -2.45 -8.61
CA ASN A 100 10.08 -2.57 -7.35
C ASN A 100 11.61 -2.42 -7.50
N GLU A 101 12.16 -2.52 -8.71
CA GLU A 101 13.56 -2.26 -9.03
C GLU A 101 13.86 -0.79 -9.39
N ASP A 102 12.82 0.02 -9.70
CA ASP A 102 12.93 1.44 -10.07
C ASP A 102 11.89 2.25 -9.27
N LEU A 103 12.30 2.65 -8.08
CA LEU A 103 11.43 3.25 -7.07
C LEU A 103 10.85 4.60 -7.52
N GLN A 104 11.65 5.41 -8.18
CA GLN A 104 11.21 6.71 -8.69
C GLN A 104 10.16 6.49 -9.78
N ALA A 105 10.40 5.56 -10.72
CA ALA A 105 9.41 5.23 -11.75
C ALA A 105 8.13 4.63 -11.16
N ALA A 106 8.20 3.88 -10.06
CA ALA A 106 7.03 3.36 -9.38
C ALA A 106 6.18 4.50 -8.77
N VAL A 107 6.83 5.44 -8.07
CA VAL A 107 6.17 6.61 -7.49
C VAL A 107 5.58 7.49 -8.59
N ASP A 108 6.36 7.83 -9.61
CA ASP A 108 5.91 8.68 -10.73
C ASP A 108 4.73 8.04 -11.47
N CYS A 109 4.79 6.73 -11.71
CA CYS A 109 3.69 5.98 -12.31
C CYS A 109 2.44 6.11 -11.44
N SER A 110 2.53 5.86 -10.13
CA SER A 110 1.37 5.97 -9.22
C SER A 110 0.73 7.36 -9.21
N TYR A 111 1.53 8.44 -9.26
CA TYR A 111 1.05 9.83 -9.30
C TYR A 111 0.45 10.24 -10.65
N SER A 112 0.99 9.72 -11.75
CA SER A 112 0.60 10.12 -13.11
C SER A 112 -0.79 9.62 -13.54
N ASN A 113 -1.43 8.75 -12.76
CA ASN A 113 -2.74 8.19 -13.10
C ASN A 113 -3.89 9.13 -12.72
N SER A 114 -4.87 9.24 -13.62
CA SER A 114 -6.05 10.11 -13.47
C SER A 114 -6.95 9.68 -12.31
N ALA A 115 -7.77 10.62 -11.80
CA ALA A 115 -8.76 10.53 -10.70
C ALA A 115 -8.28 9.94 -9.36
N ALA A 116 -7.72 8.73 -9.36
CA ALA A 116 -7.20 8.00 -8.20
C ALA A 116 -5.67 8.02 -8.04
N GLY A 117 -4.88 8.66 -8.91
CA GLY A 117 -3.41 8.65 -8.78
C GLY A 117 -2.89 9.11 -7.41
N LYS A 118 -3.55 10.11 -6.80
CA LYS A 118 -3.25 10.54 -5.42
C LYS A 118 -3.62 9.49 -4.36
N LEU A 119 -4.67 8.71 -4.61
CA LEU A 119 -5.08 7.63 -3.71
C LEU A 119 -4.19 6.40 -3.85
N ALA A 120 -3.65 6.14 -5.05
CA ALA A 120 -2.74 5.03 -5.31
C ALA A 120 -1.30 5.32 -4.85
N SER A 121 -0.87 6.58 -4.83
CA SER A 121 0.49 6.92 -4.42
C SER A 121 0.78 6.61 -2.95
N VAL A 122 -0.22 6.70 -2.07
CA VAL A 122 -0.08 6.37 -0.64
C VAL A 122 0.24 4.88 -0.41
N PRO A 123 -0.60 3.92 -0.84
CA PRO A 123 -0.28 2.50 -0.72
C PRO A 123 0.97 2.10 -1.50
N THR A 124 1.21 2.69 -2.68
CA THR A 124 2.45 2.47 -3.44
C THR A 124 3.69 2.86 -2.62
N GLY A 125 3.71 4.08 -2.08
CA GLY A 125 4.82 4.60 -1.28
C GLY A 125 5.06 3.80 0.00
N ALA A 126 3.99 3.38 0.69
CA ALA A 126 4.09 2.53 1.87
C ALA A 126 4.72 1.16 1.55
N MET A 127 4.29 0.50 0.46
CA MET A 127 4.84 -0.79 0.03
C MET A 127 6.31 -0.67 -0.41
N ILE A 128 6.67 0.38 -1.15
CA ILE A 128 8.06 0.66 -1.53
C ILE A 128 8.92 0.93 -0.30
N GLY A 129 8.47 1.80 0.60
CA GLY A 129 9.20 2.14 1.82
C GLY A 129 9.45 0.91 2.69
N ALA A 130 8.48 -0.01 2.77
CA ALA A 130 8.68 -1.28 3.46
C ALA A 130 9.70 -2.19 2.75
N LEU A 131 9.73 -2.22 1.41
CA LEU A 131 10.63 -3.07 0.64
C LEU A 131 12.10 -2.64 0.72
N VAL A 132 12.37 -1.34 0.67
CA VAL A 132 13.74 -0.83 0.53
C VAL A 132 14.25 -0.10 1.77
N GLY A 133 13.39 0.10 2.77
CA GLY A 133 13.71 0.86 3.97
C GLY A 133 13.90 2.35 3.70
N PHE A 134 14.19 3.09 4.78
CA PHE A 134 14.35 4.54 4.70
C PHE A 134 15.54 4.96 3.83
N ASP A 135 16.66 4.25 3.93
CA ASP A 135 17.86 4.56 3.15
C ASP A 135 17.61 4.46 1.64
N GLY A 136 16.77 3.50 1.20
CA GLY A 136 16.40 3.31 -0.19
C GLY A 136 15.52 4.43 -0.76
N ILE A 137 14.78 5.15 0.08
CA ILE A 137 13.89 6.25 -0.34
C ILE A 137 14.44 7.63 0.01
N LYS A 138 15.49 7.72 0.82
CA LYS A 138 16.05 8.98 1.33
C LYS A 138 16.40 9.98 0.22
N SER A 139 17.00 9.51 -0.86
CA SER A 139 17.36 10.35 -2.01
C SER A 139 16.14 11.03 -2.64
N ILE A 140 14.98 10.36 -2.67
CA ILE A 140 13.72 10.91 -3.19
C ILE A 140 13.24 12.05 -2.28
N PHE A 141 13.28 11.87 -0.96
CA PHE A 141 12.90 12.93 0.00
C PHE A 141 13.83 14.14 -0.09
N ASP A 142 15.14 13.90 -0.16
CA ASP A 142 16.15 14.95 -0.23
C ASP A 142 16.00 15.77 -1.52
N GLN A 143 15.85 15.11 -2.68
CA GLN A 143 15.66 15.77 -3.98
C GLN A 143 14.41 16.66 -3.99
N ASN A 144 13.32 16.20 -3.37
CA ASN A 144 12.06 16.91 -3.32
C ASN A 144 11.95 17.89 -2.14
N LYS A 145 13.01 18.03 -1.32
CA LYS A 145 13.04 18.86 -0.11
C LYS A 145 11.85 18.60 0.82
N LEU A 146 11.42 17.35 0.88
CA LEU A 146 10.27 16.94 1.67
C LEU A 146 10.66 16.94 3.15
N ARG A 147 9.87 17.65 3.97
CA ARG A 147 10.06 17.64 5.42
C ARG A 147 9.35 16.42 6.00
N LEU A 148 10.14 15.52 6.58
CA LEU A 148 9.68 14.27 7.19
C LEU A 148 9.14 14.43 8.63
N GLY A 149 9.30 15.63 9.23
CA GLY A 149 9.01 15.98 10.63
C GLY A 149 8.24 14.94 11.43
N SER A 150 6.91 15.10 11.51
CA SER A 150 6.05 14.23 12.33
C SER A 150 5.91 12.81 11.80
N GLN A 151 6.13 12.56 10.50
CA GLN A 151 6.10 11.21 9.93
C GLN A 151 7.28 10.37 10.44
N MET A 152 8.47 10.95 10.57
CA MET A 152 9.63 10.28 11.13
C MET A 152 9.44 9.99 12.62
N ASP A 153 8.87 10.93 13.37
CA ASP A 153 8.52 10.72 14.78
C ASP A 153 7.55 9.55 14.94
N MET A 154 6.50 9.49 14.10
CA MET A 154 5.53 8.39 14.11
C MET A 154 6.18 7.05 13.74
N ALA A 155 7.06 7.02 12.73
CA ALA A 155 7.78 5.80 12.36
C ALA A 155 8.67 5.28 13.50
N ASN A 156 9.37 6.17 14.21
CA ASN A 156 10.19 5.82 15.37
C ASN A 156 9.35 5.30 16.54
N ASP A 157 8.22 5.95 16.83
CA ASP A 157 7.31 5.51 17.89
C ASP A 157 6.72 4.12 17.55
N LEU A 158 6.33 3.88 16.30
CA LEU A 158 5.90 2.56 15.82
C LEU A 158 6.99 1.49 15.94
N TYR A 159 8.24 1.83 15.59
CA TYR A 159 9.38 0.93 15.79
C TYR A 159 9.53 0.54 17.26
N ASN A 160 9.46 1.50 18.17
CA ASN A 160 9.59 1.25 19.60
C ASN A 160 8.45 0.39 20.17
N ILE A 161 7.23 0.52 19.63
CA ILE A 161 6.12 -0.35 20.03
C ILE A 161 6.38 -1.79 19.61
N ILE A 162 6.86 -1.99 18.39
CA ILE A 162 7.04 -3.33 17.81
C ILE A 162 8.23 -4.06 18.44
N TYR A 163 9.33 -3.34 18.72
CA TYR A 163 10.60 -3.95 19.11
C TYR A 163 11.02 -3.70 20.56
N ASN A 164 10.44 -2.70 21.23
CA ASN A 164 10.86 -2.27 22.58
C ASN A 164 9.68 -2.23 23.58
N ASP A 165 8.54 -2.87 23.26
CA ASP A 165 7.33 -2.92 24.09
C ASP A 165 6.82 -1.53 24.56
N ALA A 166 7.08 -0.49 23.78
CA ALA A 166 6.62 0.86 24.10
C ALA A 166 5.11 1.00 23.90
N ILE A 167 4.51 2.03 24.53
CA ILE A 167 3.10 2.38 24.35
C ILE A 167 3.00 3.58 23.39
N LEU A 168 2.09 3.52 22.41
CA LEU A 168 1.86 4.65 21.51
C LEU A 168 1.28 5.84 22.29
N PRO A 169 1.90 7.03 22.21
CA PRO A 169 1.31 8.24 22.78
C PRO A 169 0.19 8.73 21.85
N PHE A 170 -1.03 8.19 21.99
CA PHE A 170 -2.17 8.54 21.15
C PHE A 170 -2.46 10.05 21.11
N ASP A 171 -2.19 10.77 22.21
CA ASP A 171 -2.39 12.22 22.32
C ASP A 171 -1.45 13.03 21.41
N LYS A 172 -0.34 12.43 20.95
CA LYS A 172 0.64 13.05 20.04
C LYS A 172 0.18 13.01 18.57
N TYR A 173 -0.71 12.10 18.24
CA TYR A 173 -1.17 11.81 16.88
C TYR A 173 -2.70 11.86 16.83
N ALA A 174 -3.26 13.05 17.04
CA ALA A 174 -4.70 13.24 16.90
C ALA A 174 -5.15 12.80 15.49
N PRO A 175 -6.30 12.09 15.36
CA PRO A 175 -6.89 11.84 14.05
C PRO A 175 -7.17 13.18 13.37
N LEU A 176 -6.75 13.29 12.10
CA LEU A 176 -7.02 14.45 11.25
C LEU A 176 -8.51 14.64 11.03
#